data_AF-A0A7V3JSF0-F1
#
_entry.id   AF-A0A7V3JSF0-F1
#
_cell.length_a   1.000
_cell.length_b   1.000
_cell.length_c   1.000
_cell.angle_alpha   90.00
_cell.angle_beta   90.00
_cell.angle_gamma   90.00
#
_symmetry.space_group_name_H-M   'P 1'
#
loop_
_entity.id
_entity.type
_entity.pdbx_description
1 polymer ?
#
loop_
_entity_poly.entity_id
_entity_poly.type
_entity_poly.pdbx_seq_one_letter_code
_entity_poly.pdbx_strand_id
1 'polypeptide(L)'
;MRKLASVCGISHQTLRNWVNLYKKFGKEGVEKNKSIKKKIPQDIEKRIMLLKEQIPSLSIKKAKKLLNEIGIKVSEKGIWRVWRDYGLINNKRKKEKGIISFLFVQPTPELEDKLLLVKKFVKKNDYKIAAKIINNIPALPESPILREIPEKFLTLRRRLERLCLEMGEIPYPQFLKKVSFIRKKLENKGYIYSSIITDFLELDALGWMRKIEQTIPVFERLEKKLRGVKDRALWFLFYYEKASTCCLLLKMTEALKYIKKCRELLYSLPYPYYWEYYGDLLTYLGEYKKALFFYKKAYEKETDPQILSRLALKIASYGYGMDGDYIKCKKMLTKAVHIKSSLIFGANYIVL
;
A
#
# COMPACT_ATOMS: atom_id res chain seq x y z
N MET A 1 -41.18 -3.92 -13.90
CA MET A 1 -39.77 -4.26 -13.56
C MET A 1 -38.89 -3.04 -13.29
N ARG A 2 -38.74 -2.04 -14.19
CA ARG A 2 -37.87 -0.86 -13.95
C ARG A 2 -38.29 -0.01 -12.74
N LYS A 3 -39.59 0.27 -12.57
CA LYS A 3 -40.13 0.95 -11.37
C LYS A 3 -39.79 0.20 -10.07
N LEU A 4 -40.03 -1.11 -10.03
CA LEU A 4 -39.71 -1.97 -8.88
C LEU A 4 -38.21 -1.99 -8.55
N ALA A 5 -37.34 -2.04 -9.58
CA ALA A 5 -35.89 -2.02 -9.38
C ALA A 5 -35.41 -0.70 -8.75
N SER A 6 -36.01 0.42 -9.15
CA SER A 6 -35.75 1.74 -8.59
C SER A 6 -36.16 1.83 -7.11
N VAL A 7 -37.33 1.28 -6.75
CA VAL A 7 -37.81 1.23 -5.36
C VAL A 7 -36.87 0.41 -4.48
N CYS A 8 -36.34 -0.70 -5.00
CA CYS A 8 -35.39 -1.54 -4.27
C CYS A 8 -33.93 -1.05 -4.30
N GLY A 9 -33.63 0.09 -4.94
CA GLY A 9 -32.27 0.62 -5.04
C GLY A 9 -31.28 -0.28 -5.81
N ILE A 10 -31.76 -1.14 -6.71
CA ILE A 10 -30.93 -2.08 -7.47
C ILE A 10 -31.07 -1.88 -8.98
N SER A 11 -30.07 -2.31 -9.75
CA SER A 11 -30.16 -2.25 -11.21
C SER A 11 -31.31 -3.14 -11.72
N HIS A 12 -32.02 -2.67 -12.75
CA HIS A 12 -33.06 -3.46 -13.43
C HIS A 12 -32.56 -4.84 -13.89
N GLN A 13 -31.30 -4.92 -14.30
CA GLN A 13 -30.68 -6.17 -14.74
C GLN A 13 -30.52 -7.16 -13.58
N THR A 14 -30.14 -6.67 -12.39
CA THR A 14 -30.03 -7.47 -11.17
C THR A 14 -31.40 -8.03 -10.77
N LEU A 15 -32.44 -7.19 -10.75
CA LEU A 15 -33.80 -7.62 -10.44
C LEU A 15 -34.31 -8.66 -11.45
N ARG A 16 -34.06 -8.44 -12.76
CA ARG A 16 -34.42 -9.40 -13.82
C ARG A 16 -33.73 -10.75 -13.63
N ASN A 17 -32.45 -10.75 -13.27
CA ASN A 17 -31.72 -11.99 -13.00
C ASN A 17 -32.27 -12.72 -11.77
N TRP A 18 -32.61 -12.00 -10.69
CA TRP A 18 -33.20 -12.60 -9.49
C TRP A 18 -34.58 -13.21 -9.79
N VAL A 19 -35.44 -12.51 -10.51
CA VAL A 19 -36.76 -13.02 -10.92
C VAL A 19 -36.61 -14.27 -11.80
N ASN A 20 -35.70 -14.24 -12.77
CA ASN A 20 -35.46 -15.40 -13.64
C ASN A 20 -34.96 -16.62 -12.85
N LEU A 21 -34.08 -16.41 -11.87
CA LEU A 21 -33.55 -17.50 -11.03
C LEU A 21 -34.58 -18.02 -10.04
N TYR A 22 -35.40 -17.13 -9.48
CA TYR A 22 -36.53 -17.51 -8.65
C TYR A 22 -37.54 -18.37 -9.43
N LYS A 23 -37.89 -17.96 -10.65
CA LYS A 23 -38.77 -18.73 -11.53
C LYS A 23 -38.21 -20.11 -11.88
N LYS A 24 -36.89 -20.24 -11.99
CA LYS A 24 -36.24 -21.48 -12.44
C LYS A 24 -35.87 -22.45 -11.32
N PHE A 25 -35.57 -21.94 -10.12
CA PHE A 25 -35.00 -22.72 -9.03
C PHE A 25 -35.58 -22.36 -7.64
N GLY A 26 -36.66 -21.60 -7.59
CA GLY A 26 -37.29 -21.16 -6.34
C GLY A 26 -36.41 -20.25 -5.50
N LYS A 27 -36.73 -20.18 -4.19
CA LYS A 27 -36.01 -19.36 -3.20
C LYS A 27 -34.52 -19.72 -3.12
N GLU A 28 -34.20 -21.01 -3.17
CA GLU A 28 -32.82 -21.51 -3.17
C GLU A 28 -32.00 -20.96 -4.34
N GLY A 29 -32.62 -20.79 -5.51
CA GLY A 29 -31.98 -20.20 -6.69
C GLY A 29 -31.48 -18.78 -6.48
N VAL A 30 -32.23 -17.98 -5.73
CA VAL A 30 -31.88 -16.58 -5.42
C VAL A 30 -30.82 -16.52 -4.32
N GLU A 31 -30.94 -17.37 -3.29
CA GLU A 31 -29.98 -17.48 -2.20
C GLU A 31 -28.61 -17.99 -2.68
N LYS A 32 -28.60 -19.02 -3.53
CA LYS A 32 -27.38 -19.53 -4.19
C LYS A 32 -26.83 -18.54 -5.23
N ASN A 33 -27.65 -17.71 -5.86
CA ASN A 33 -27.14 -16.72 -6.82
C ASN A 33 -26.47 -15.50 -6.18
N LYS A 34 -26.74 -15.20 -4.89
CA LYS A 34 -25.91 -14.21 -4.17
C LYS A 34 -24.44 -14.65 -4.07
N SER A 35 -24.16 -15.96 -4.17
CA SER A 35 -22.82 -16.55 -4.01
C SER A 35 -22.14 -17.06 -5.29
N ILE A 36 -22.83 -17.22 -6.42
CA ILE A 36 -22.21 -17.72 -7.67
C ILE A 36 -21.73 -16.58 -8.58
N LYS A 37 -20.80 -15.75 -8.08
CA LYS A 37 -19.80 -15.22 -9.01
C LYS A 37 -18.91 -16.42 -9.31
N LYS A 38 -18.85 -16.91 -10.56
CA LYS A 38 -17.90 -17.96 -10.96
C LYS A 38 -16.51 -17.54 -10.47
N LYS A 39 -16.08 -18.14 -9.36
CA LYS A 39 -14.82 -17.82 -8.71
C LYS A 39 -13.75 -18.52 -9.52
N ILE A 40 -12.67 -17.81 -9.80
CA ILE A 40 -11.53 -18.43 -10.47
C ILE A 40 -10.99 -19.48 -9.49
N PRO A 41 -10.78 -20.74 -9.93
CA PRO A 41 -10.15 -21.76 -9.09
C PRO A 41 -8.85 -21.25 -8.46
N GLN A 42 -8.60 -21.60 -7.20
CA GLN A 42 -7.50 -21.00 -6.42
C GLN A 42 -6.12 -21.27 -7.03
N ASP A 43 -5.93 -22.44 -7.64
CA ASP A 43 -4.74 -22.81 -8.39
C ASP A 43 -4.53 -21.90 -9.61
N ILE A 44 -5.60 -21.58 -10.35
CA ILE A 44 -5.56 -20.64 -11.47
C ILE A 44 -5.28 -19.22 -10.97
N GLU A 45 -5.90 -18.77 -9.86
CA GLU A 45 -5.61 -17.47 -9.25
C GLU A 45 -4.13 -17.35 -8.87
N LYS A 46 -3.55 -18.40 -8.27
CA LYS A 46 -2.13 -18.44 -7.93
C LYS A 46 -1.23 -18.35 -9.16
N ARG A 47 -1.56 -19.04 -10.25
CA ARG A 47 -0.81 -18.94 -11.53
C ARG A 47 -0.87 -17.52 -12.11
N ILE A 48 -2.05 -16.90 -12.12
CA ILE A 48 -2.23 -15.52 -12.59
C ILE A 48 -1.40 -14.55 -11.74
N MET A 49 -1.43 -14.71 -10.41
CA MET A 49 -0.67 -13.90 -9.47
C MET A 49 0.84 -14.05 -9.71
N LEU A 50 1.34 -15.27 -9.85
CA LEU A 50 2.75 -15.56 -10.06
C LEU A 50 3.32 -14.94 -11.34
N LEU A 51 2.55 -14.85 -12.43
CA LEU A 51 2.99 -14.17 -13.65
C LEU A 51 3.38 -12.71 -13.41
N LYS A 52 2.63 -12.02 -12.53
CA LYS A 52 2.90 -10.61 -12.20
C LYS A 52 4.04 -10.46 -11.21
N GLU A 53 4.15 -11.40 -10.27
CA GLU A 53 5.29 -11.49 -9.36
C GLU A 53 6.60 -11.68 -10.11
N GLN A 54 6.64 -12.57 -11.11
CA GLN A 54 7.84 -12.86 -11.90
C GLN A 54 8.18 -11.74 -12.88
N ILE A 55 7.17 -11.11 -13.48
CA ILE A 55 7.34 -10.05 -14.48
C ILE A 55 6.55 -8.80 -14.04
N PRO A 56 7.14 -7.94 -13.18
CA PRO A 56 6.47 -6.74 -12.69
C PRO A 56 5.95 -5.80 -13.78
N SER A 57 6.61 -5.75 -14.94
CA SER A 57 6.22 -4.94 -16.10
C SER A 57 5.09 -5.55 -16.95
N LEU A 58 4.63 -6.76 -16.63
CA LEU A 58 3.63 -7.48 -17.41
C LEU A 58 2.30 -6.72 -17.46
N SER A 59 1.80 -6.53 -18.68
CA SER A 59 0.48 -5.96 -18.94
C SER A 59 -0.59 -7.04 -18.94
N ILE A 60 -1.84 -6.67 -18.69
CA ILE A 60 -2.98 -7.60 -18.66
C ILE A 60 -3.15 -8.31 -20.02
N LYS A 61 -2.98 -7.58 -21.13
CA LYS A 61 -3.05 -8.15 -22.48
C LYS A 61 -1.98 -9.22 -22.71
N LYS A 62 -0.74 -8.95 -22.31
CA LYS A 62 0.37 -9.92 -22.42
C LYS A 62 0.15 -11.11 -21.48
N ALA A 63 -0.31 -10.88 -20.25
CA ALA A 63 -0.65 -11.95 -19.31
C ALA A 63 -1.74 -12.88 -19.86
N LYS A 64 -2.79 -12.31 -20.48
CA LYS A 64 -3.84 -13.10 -21.12
C LYS A 64 -3.30 -13.98 -22.24
N LYS A 65 -2.39 -13.45 -23.07
CA LYS A 65 -1.72 -14.23 -24.13
C LYS A 65 -0.95 -15.42 -23.55
N LEU A 66 -0.09 -15.17 -22.55
CA LEU A 66 0.69 -16.23 -21.87
C LEU A 66 -0.20 -17.30 -21.21
N LEU A 67 -1.31 -16.88 -20.58
CA LEU A 67 -2.25 -17.81 -19.95
C LEU A 67 -2.98 -18.67 -20.99
N ASN A 68 -3.35 -18.10 -22.15
CA ASN A 68 -3.96 -18.85 -23.24
C ASN A 68 -3.00 -19.88 -23.83
N GLU A 69 -1.71 -19.55 -23.97
CA GLU A 69 -0.67 -20.47 -24.47
C GLU A 69 -0.53 -21.72 -23.59
N ILE A 70 -0.79 -21.61 -22.28
CA ILE A 70 -0.80 -22.75 -21.34
C ILE A 70 -2.20 -23.32 -21.07
N GLY A 71 -3.17 -23.03 -21.94
CA GLY A 71 -4.54 -23.58 -21.87
C GLY A 71 -5.46 -22.95 -20.83
N ILE A 72 -5.05 -21.88 -20.14
CA ILE A 72 -5.86 -21.18 -19.14
C ILE A 72 -6.65 -20.05 -19.79
N LYS A 73 -7.94 -20.29 -20.04
CA LYS A 73 -8.87 -19.28 -20.57
C LYS A 73 -9.40 -18.38 -19.45
N VAL A 74 -8.91 -17.14 -19.38
CA VAL A 74 -9.40 -16.13 -18.44
C VAL A 74 -9.58 -14.76 -19.12
N SER A 75 -10.59 -14.01 -18.68
CA SER A 75 -10.83 -12.64 -19.17
C SER A 75 -9.80 -11.66 -18.61
N GLU A 76 -9.55 -10.56 -19.32
CA GLU A 76 -8.70 -9.45 -18.84
C GLU A 76 -9.20 -8.89 -17.49
N LYS A 77 -10.52 -8.80 -17.33
CA LYS A 77 -11.16 -8.37 -16.08
C LYS A 77 -10.89 -9.37 -14.93
N GLY A 78 -10.82 -10.67 -15.23
CA GLY A 78 -10.45 -11.71 -14.28
C GLY A 78 -9.00 -11.57 -13.82
N ILE A 79 -8.06 -11.39 -14.75
CA ILE A 79 -6.64 -11.15 -14.45
C ILE A 79 -6.47 -9.90 -13.58
N TRP A 80 -7.06 -8.78 -14.00
CA TRP A 80 -7.02 -7.53 -13.25
C TRP A 80 -7.56 -7.70 -11.83
N ARG A 81 -8.68 -8.42 -11.66
CA ARG A 81 -9.26 -8.70 -10.35
C ARG A 81 -8.28 -9.46 -9.47
N VAL A 82 -7.70 -10.55 -9.98
CA VAL A 82 -6.72 -11.34 -9.22
C VAL A 82 -5.55 -10.47 -8.80
N TRP A 83 -4.91 -9.75 -9.73
CA TRP A 83 -3.78 -8.88 -9.37
C TRP A 83 -4.15 -7.81 -8.34
N ARG A 84 -5.34 -7.23 -8.44
CA ARG A 84 -5.84 -6.27 -7.45
C ARG A 84 -6.06 -6.91 -6.08
N ASP A 85 -6.68 -8.08 -6.04
CA ASP A 85 -7.00 -8.79 -4.79
C ASP A 85 -5.72 -9.27 -4.09
N TYR A 86 -4.67 -9.54 -4.86
CA TYR A 86 -3.31 -9.76 -4.40
C TYR A 86 -2.47 -8.48 -4.31
N GLY A 87 -3.02 -7.27 -4.34
CA GLY A 87 -2.26 -6.02 -4.14
C GLY A 87 -1.06 -5.80 -5.11
N LEU A 88 -1.07 -6.42 -6.29
CA LEU A 88 0.01 -6.32 -7.29
C LEU A 88 -0.20 -5.20 -8.32
N ILE A 89 -1.30 -4.47 -8.17
CA ILE A 89 -1.62 -3.29 -8.95
C ILE A 89 -2.31 -2.28 -8.05
N ASN A 90 -2.02 -1.00 -8.29
CA ASN A 90 -2.67 0.07 -7.57
C ASN A 90 -4.20 0.08 -7.85
N ASN A 91 -4.99 0.15 -6.78
CA ASN A 91 -6.43 0.33 -6.85
C ASN A 91 -6.79 1.80 -6.62
N LYS A 92 -7.05 2.52 -7.72
CA LYS A 92 -7.48 3.94 -7.75
C LYS A 92 -8.68 4.29 -6.84
N ARG A 93 -9.41 3.31 -6.32
CA ARG A 93 -10.56 3.53 -5.43
C ARG A 93 -10.23 3.42 -3.94
N LYS A 94 -9.04 2.95 -3.57
CA LYS A 94 -8.61 2.93 -2.16
C LYS A 94 -8.13 4.31 -1.76
N LYS A 95 -8.48 4.80 -0.57
CA LYS A 95 -7.68 5.84 0.09
C LYS A 95 -6.35 5.19 0.47
N GLU A 96 -5.28 5.52 -0.24
CA GLU A 96 -3.93 5.06 0.07
C GLU A 96 -3.43 5.76 1.34
N LYS A 97 -3.04 4.98 2.35
CA LYS A 97 -2.52 5.47 3.64
C LYS A 97 -0.98 5.39 3.69
N GLY A 98 -0.31 5.86 2.64
CA GLY A 98 1.17 5.93 2.56
C GLY A 98 1.85 4.81 1.78
N ILE A 99 3.18 4.76 1.86
CA ILE A 99 4.09 3.92 1.04
C ILE A 99 3.69 2.45 1.04
N ILE A 100 3.29 1.87 2.18
CA ILE A 100 3.03 0.43 2.30
C ILE A 100 1.57 0.07 1.95
N SER A 101 0.71 1.07 1.76
CA SER A 101 -0.73 0.86 1.64
C SER A 101 -1.17 0.00 0.44
N PHE A 102 -0.30 -0.20 -0.57
CA PHE A 102 -0.58 -1.12 -1.66
C PHE A 102 -0.55 -2.61 -1.25
N LEU A 103 0.17 -2.98 -0.19
CA LEU A 103 0.22 -4.36 0.31
C LEU A 103 -1.09 -4.77 0.99
N PHE A 104 -1.75 -3.80 1.63
CA PHE A 104 -2.93 -4.04 2.42
C PHE A 104 -4.22 -3.76 1.64
N VAL A 105 -5.28 -4.51 1.93
CA VAL A 105 -6.63 -4.29 1.37
C VAL A 105 -7.54 -3.62 2.38
N GLN A 106 -8.58 -2.96 1.89
CA GLN A 106 -9.62 -2.47 2.80
C GLN A 106 -10.35 -3.67 3.41
N PRO A 107 -10.71 -3.62 4.70
CA PRO A 107 -11.50 -4.68 5.30
C PRO A 107 -12.84 -4.82 4.58
N THR A 108 -13.28 -6.06 4.43
CA THR A 108 -14.63 -6.41 3.97
C THR A 108 -15.26 -7.32 5.02
N PRO A 109 -16.60 -7.39 5.12
CA PRO A 109 -17.23 -8.29 6.10
C PRO A 109 -16.74 -9.74 5.99
N GLU A 110 -16.58 -10.25 4.75
CA GLU A 110 -16.05 -11.59 4.49
C GLU A 110 -14.60 -11.78 4.99
N LEU A 111 -13.79 -10.72 4.94
CA LEU A 111 -12.40 -10.74 5.40
C LEU A 111 -12.35 -10.61 6.92
N GLU A 112 -13.20 -9.79 7.51
CA GLU A 112 -13.36 -9.64 8.96
C GLU A 112 -13.80 -10.95 9.60
N ASP A 113 -14.78 -11.66 9.03
CA ASP A 113 -15.23 -12.96 9.52
C ASP A 113 -14.08 -13.99 9.53
N LYS A 114 -13.27 -14.01 8.47
CA LYS A 114 -12.08 -14.87 8.41
C LYS A 114 -11.03 -14.48 9.44
N LEU A 115 -10.82 -13.18 9.65
CA LEU A 115 -9.88 -12.69 10.66
C LEU A 115 -10.36 -13.00 12.09
N LEU A 116 -11.67 -12.92 12.35
CA LEU A 116 -12.29 -13.38 13.58
C LEU A 116 -12.06 -14.88 13.81
N LEU A 117 -12.20 -15.69 12.76
CA LEU A 117 -11.90 -17.12 12.82
C LEU A 117 -10.41 -17.37 13.12
N VAL A 118 -9.50 -16.67 12.45
CA VAL A 118 -8.05 -16.75 12.72
C VAL A 118 -7.76 -16.41 14.17
N LYS A 119 -8.33 -15.31 14.70
CA LYS A 119 -8.20 -14.90 16.10
C LYS A 119 -8.67 -15.99 17.07
N LYS A 120 -9.76 -16.69 16.77
CA LYS A 120 -10.24 -17.82 17.60
C LYS A 120 -9.21 -18.95 17.69
N PHE A 121 -8.54 -19.30 16.59
CA PHE A 121 -7.51 -20.34 16.60
C PHE A 121 -6.21 -19.89 17.27
N VAL A 122 -5.81 -18.63 17.07
CA VAL A 122 -4.64 -18.05 17.76
C VAL A 122 -4.84 -18.08 19.28
N LYS A 123 -6.02 -17.72 19.80
CA LYS A 123 -6.36 -17.82 21.23
C LYS A 123 -6.29 -19.25 21.79
N LYS A 124 -6.46 -20.27 20.95
CA LYS A 124 -6.33 -21.69 21.30
C LYS A 124 -4.91 -22.24 21.10
N ASN A 125 -3.93 -21.38 20.77
CA ASN A 125 -2.57 -21.75 20.38
C ASN A 125 -2.49 -22.69 19.15
N ASP A 126 -3.55 -22.76 18.33
CA ASP A 126 -3.56 -23.56 17.10
C ASP A 126 -3.05 -22.72 15.91
N TYR A 127 -1.74 -22.45 15.96
CA TYR A 127 -1.09 -21.62 14.95
C TYR A 127 -1.06 -22.26 13.56
N LYS A 128 -1.12 -23.61 13.47
CA LYS A 128 -1.11 -24.31 12.19
C LYS A 128 -2.41 -24.05 11.43
N ILE A 129 -3.56 -24.17 12.10
CA ILE A 129 -4.86 -23.88 11.46
C ILE A 129 -4.99 -22.39 11.18
N ALA A 130 -4.63 -21.52 12.14
CA ALA A 130 -4.63 -20.07 11.94
C ALA A 130 -3.81 -19.66 10.71
N ALA A 131 -2.59 -20.20 10.58
CA ALA A 131 -1.71 -19.95 9.45
C ALA A 131 -2.28 -20.51 8.13
N LYS A 132 -2.90 -21.70 8.14
CA LYS A 132 -3.54 -22.27 6.95
C LYS A 132 -4.64 -21.35 6.42
N ILE A 133 -5.45 -20.76 7.28
CA ILE A 133 -6.51 -19.82 6.87
C ILE A 133 -5.88 -18.54 6.30
N ILE A 134 -4.96 -17.92 7.04
CA ILE A 134 -4.41 -16.60 6.67
C ILE A 134 -3.54 -16.65 5.41
N ASN A 135 -2.80 -17.74 5.19
CA ASN A 135 -1.99 -17.95 3.98
C ASN A 135 -2.82 -18.13 2.71
N ASN A 136 -4.11 -18.50 2.84
CA ASN A 136 -5.01 -18.69 1.71
C ASN A 136 -5.84 -17.45 1.35
N ILE A 137 -5.78 -16.40 2.17
CA ILE A 137 -6.32 -15.09 1.81
C ILE A 137 -5.39 -14.49 0.74
N PRO A 138 -5.87 -13.75 -0.28
CA PRO A 138 -5.00 -13.08 -1.26
C PRO A 138 -4.18 -11.92 -0.69
N ALA A 139 -4.84 -10.99 0.00
CA ALA A 139 -4.22 -9.88 0.71
C ALA A 139 -5.02 -9.57 1.99
N LEU A 140 -4.34 -9.03 2.99
CA LEU A 140 -4.92 -8.73 4.29
C LEU A 140 -5.13 -7.24 4.46
N PRO A 141 -6.09 -6.81 5.30
CA PRO A 141 -6.05 -5.46 5.82
C PRO A 141 -4.86 -5.35 6.77
N GLU A 142 -4.45 -4.11 7.03
CA GLU A 142 -3.47 -3.84 8.07
C GLU A 142 -4.01 -4.36 9.40
N SER A 143 -3.37 -5.40 9.94
CA SER A 143 -3.89 -6.13 11.10
C SER A 143 -2.76 -6.72 11.94
N PRO A 144 -2.74 -6.47 13.26
CA PRO A 144 -1.67 -6.96 14.15
C PRO A 144 -1.65 -8.49 14.29
N ILE A 145 -2.71 -9.19 13.86
CA ILE A 145 -2.85 -10.64 13.97
C ILE A 145 -1.68 -11.42 13.34
N LEU A 146 -1.02 -10.85 12.33
CA LEU A 146 0.17 -11.46 11.72
C LEU A 146 1.35 -11.57 12.69
N ARG A 147 1.45 -10.67 13.67
CA ARG A 147 2.51 -10.69 14.70
C ARG A 147 2.29 -11.84 15.69
N GLU A 148 1.03 -12.18 15.95
CA GLU A 148 0.64 -13.25 16.88
C GLU A 148 0.90 -14.67 16.32
N ILE A 149 1.05 -14.82 15.00
CA ILE A 149 1.32 -16.12 14.36
C ILE A 149 2.84 -16.29 14.15
N PRO A 150 3.46 -17.38 14.65
CA PRO A 150 4.89 -17.63 14.46
C PRO A 150 5.30 -17.66 12.98
N GLU A 151 6.40 -16.95 12.64
CA GLU A 151 6.86 -16.77 11.24
C GLU A 151 7.03 -18.09 10.47
N LYS A 152 7.43 -19.18 11.15
CA LYS A 152 7.65 -20.51 10.55
C LYS A 152 6.39 -21.09 9.88
N PHE A 153 5.21 -20.65 10.29
CA PHE A 153 3.93 -21.09 9.71
C PHE A 153 3.45 -20.15 8.59
N LEU A 154 4.06 -18.99 8.42
CA LEU A 154 3.63 -17.99 7.44
C LEU A 154 4.31 -18.20 6.09
N THR A 155 3.57 -17.99 5.01
CA THR A 155 4.13 -17.90 3.65
C THR A 155 5.06 -16.69 3.53
N LEU A 156 5.98 -16.71 2.55
CA LEU A 156 6.92 -15.58 2.34
C LEU A 156 6.22 -14.24 2.21
N ARG A 157 5.08 -14.22 1.53
CA ARG A 157 4.29 -13.00 1.36
C ARG A 157 3.68 -12.51 2.69
N ARG A 158 3.15 -13.41 3.51
CA ARG A 158 2.66 -13.05 4.86
C ARG A 158 3.79 -12.60 5.78
N ARG A 159 5.00 -13.14 5.59
CA ARG A 159 6.20 -12.68 6.30
C ARG A 159 6.61 -11.28 5.86
N LEU A 160 6.50 -10.93 4.57
CA LEU A 160 6.71 -9.56 4.08
C LEU A 160 5.70 -8.59 4.69
N GLU A 161 4.41 -8.92 4.67
CA GLU A 161 3.39 -8.05 5.28
C GLU A 161 3.57 -7.91 6.79
N ARG A 162 3.92 -9.00 7.48
CA ARG A 162 4.31 -8.94 8.90
C ARG A 162 5.51 -8.03 9.11
N LEU A 163 6.53 -8.13 8.26
CA LEU A 163 7.73 -7.28 8.34
C LEU A 163 7.34 -5.80 8.23
N CYS A 164 6.43 -5.43 7.33
CA CYS A 164 5.93 -4.06 7.26
C CYS A 164 5.32 -3.57 8.58
N LEU A 165 4.61 -4.45 9.30
CA LEU A 165 4.04 -4.13 10.60
C LEU A 165 5.11 -4.01 11.70
N GLU A 166 6.25 -4.68 11.57
CA GLU A 166 7.36 -4.60 12.54
C GLU A 166 8.23 -3.34 12.34
N MET A 167 8.00 -2.56 11.30
CA MET A 167 8.77 -1.35 11.01
C MET A 167 8.60 -0.32 12.13
N GLY A 168 9.71 0.11 12.73
CA GLY A 168 9.72 1.02 13.89
C GLY A 168 9.41 0.35 15.23
N GLU A 169 9.02 -0.94 15.26
CA GLU A 169 8.82 -1.71 16.50
C GLU A 169 10.09 -2.46 16.93
N ILE A 170 10.92 -2.88 15.96
CA ILE A 170 12.21 -3.52 16.21
C ILE A 170 13.37 -2.60 15.82
N PRO A 171 14.56 -2.75 16.43
CA PRO A 171 15.72 -1.95 16.06
C PRO A 171 16.07 -2.07 14.57
N TYR A 172 16.30 -0.93 13.90
CA TYR A 172 16.59 -0.89 12.45
C TYR A 172 17.72 -1.83 11.97
N PRO A 173 18.83 -2.04 12.71
CA PRO A 173 19.83 -3.04 12.30
C PRO A 173 19.27 -4.47 12.20
N GLN A 174 18.36 -4.84 13.11
CA GLN A 174 17.70 -6.15 13.09
C GLN A 174 16.66 -6.21 11.97
N PHE A 175 15.91 -5.14 11.78
CA PHE A 175 14.95 -4.98 10.68
C PHE A 175 15.64 -5.17 9.32
N LEU A 176 16.76 -4.50 9.09
CA LEU A 176 17.52 -4.56 7.84
C LEU A 176 18.00 -5.99 7.52
N LYS A 177 18.45 -6.73 8.54
CA LYS A 177 18.80 -8.17 8.39
C LYS A 177 17.58 -8.98 7.94
N LYS A 178 16.41 -8.77 8.55
CA LYS A 178 15.15 -9.44 8.17
C LYS A 178 14.71 -9.08 6.75
N VAL A 179 14.74 -7.80 6.38
CA VAL A 179 14.42 -7.30 5.02
C VAL A 179 15.29 -7.99 3.98
N SER A 180 16.62 -7.99 4.17
CA SER A 180 17.56 -8.61 3.24
C SER A 180 17.33 -10.12 3.11
N PHE A 181 17.06 -10.81 4.22
CA PHE A 181 16.75 -12.24 4.21
C PHE A 181 15.45 -12.55 3.45
N ILE A 182 14.37 -11.80 3.71
CA ILE A 182 13.07 -11.98 3.06
C ILE A 182 13.19 -11.66 1.57
N ARG A 183 13.88 -10.58 1.20
CA ARG A 183 14.14 -10.20 -0.20
C ARG A 183 14.79 -11.33 -0.98
N LYS A 184 15.91 -11.87 -0.50
CA LYS A 184 16.62 -13.00 -1.14
C LYS A 184 15.71 -14.22 -1.31
N LYS A 185 14.93 -14.56 -0.27
CA LYS A 185 13.96 -15.67 -0.33
C LYS A 185 12.85 -15.44 -1.36
N LEU A 186 12.36 -14.21 -1.49
CA LEU A 186 11.35 -13.83 -2.48
C LEU A 186 11.93 -13.95 -3.90
N GLU A 187 13.08 -13.33 -4.14
CA GLU A 187 13.78 -13.35 -5.44
C GLU A 187 14.07 -14.78 -5.90
N ASN A 188 14.62 -15.63 -5.02
CA ASN A 188 14.91 -17.04 -5.32
C ASN A 188 13.67 -17.85 -5.70
N LYS A 189 12.47 -17.42 -5.28
CA LYS A 189 11.20 -18.05 -5.64
C LYS A 189 10.46 -17.33 -6.77
N GLY A 190 11.08 -16.34 -7.41
CA GLY A 190 10.48 -15.56 -8.50
C GLY A 190 9.44 -14.52 -8.06
N TYR A 191 9.40 -14.15 -6.78
CA TYR A 191 8.53 -13.09 -6.26
C TYR A 191 9.18 -11.71 -6.43
N ILE A 192 9.45 -11.32 -7.68
CA ILE A 192 10.18 -10.09 -8.02
C ILE A 192 9.37 -8.86 -7.64
N TYR A 193 8.06 -8.83 -7.89
CA TYR A 193 7.21 -7.71 -7.50
C TYR A 193 7.22 -7.50 -5.99
N SER A 194 7.02 -8.56 -5.20
CA SER A 194 7.13 -8.46 -3.74
C SER A 194 8.53 -8.02 -3.28
N SER A 195 9.60 -8.38 -4.02
CA SER A 195 10.97 -7.94 -3.69
C SER A 195 11.22 -6.45 -3.94
N ILE A 196 10.46 -5.79 -4.82
CA ILE A 196 10.49 -4.31 -4.99
C ILE A 196 10.11 -3.64 -3.67
N ILE A 197 9.15 -4.24 -2.96
CA ILE A 197 8.65 -3.70 -1.70
C ILE A 197 9.71 -3.82 -0.61
N THR A 198 10.42 -4.94 -0.57
CA THR A 198 11.57 -5.08 0.34
C THR A 198 12.68 -4.08 0.05
N ASP A 199 12.90 -3.70 -1.22
CA ASP A 199 13.89 -2.67 -1.55
C ASP A 199 13.46 -1.29 -1.01
N PHE A 200 12.17 -0.92 -1.08
CA PHE A 200 11.67 0.30 -0.43
C PHE A 200 11.84 0.26 1.10
N LEU A 201 11.52 -0.86 1.76
CA LEU A 201 11.75 -1.02 3.20
C LEU A 201 13.24 -0.96 3.58
N GLU A 202 14.12 -1.45 2.70
CA GLU A 202 15.58 -1.37 2.85
C GLU A 202 16.04 0.09 2.78
N LEU A 203 15.53 0.87 1.82
CA LEU A 203 15.79 2.31 1.71
C LEU A 203 15.33 3.08 2.95
N ASP A 204 14.09 2.85 3.41
CA ASP A 204 13.55 3.49 4.62
C ASP A 204 14.44 3.22 5.84
N ALA A 205 14.79 1.95 6.07
CA ALA A 205 15.62 1.55 7.21
C ALA A 205 17.03 2.16 7.17
N LEU A 206 17.66 2.21 5.99
CA LEU A 206 18.98 2.84 5.81
C LEU A 206 18.92 4.35 6.04
N GLY A 207 17.85 5.00 5.58
CA GLY A 207 17.60 6.43 5.82
C GLY A 207 17.50 6.76 7.32
N TRP A 208 16.71 5.99 8.07
CA TRP A 208 16.59 6.12 9.53
C TRP A 208 17.91 5.88 10.26
N MET A 209 18.74 4.96 9.76
CA MET A 209 20.08 4.69 10.30
C MET A 209 21.15 5.70 9.85
N ARG A 210 20.80 6.70 9.03
CA ARG A 210 21.74 7.66 8.42
C ARG A 210 22.87 7.01 7.62
N LYS A 211 22.62 5.83 7.03
CA LYS A 211 23.57 5.10 6.18
C LYS A 211 23.30 5.38 4.70
N ILE A 212 23.39 6.66 4.33
CA ILE A 212 22.87 7.16 3.05
C ILE A 212 23.64 6.56 1.86
N GLU A 213 24.94 6.33 1.98
CA GLU A 213 25.78 5.75 0.94
C GLU A 213 25.34 4.31 0.59
N GLN A 214 24.82 3.57 1.57
CA GLN A 214 24.36 2.19 1.37
C GLN A 214 23.06 2.11 0.57
N THR A 215 22.37 3.23 0.34
CA THR A 215 21.14 3.27 -0.47
C THR A 215 21.43 3.18 -1.98
N ILE A 216 22.64 3.57 -2.42
CA ILE A 216 23.06 3.56 -3.83
C ILE A 216 22.87 2.18 -4.48
N PRO A 217 23.44 1.07 -3.96
CA PRO A 217 23.25 -0.25 -4.56
C PRO A 217 21.79 -0.74 -4.50
N VAL A 218 20.99 -0.23 -3.55
CA VAL A 218 19.56 -0.53 -3.47
C VAL A 218 18.81 0.15 -4.62
N PHE A 219 19.11 1.43 -4.91
CA PHE A 219 18.52 2.14 -6.04
C PHE A 219 18.84 1.48 -7.38
N GLU A 220 20.08 1.06 -7.61
CA GLU A 220 20.47 0.39 -8.87
C GLU A 220 19.69 -0.91 -9.10
N ARG A 221 19.54 -1.71 -8.04
CA ARG A 221 18.77 -2.95 -8.07
C ARG A 221 17.28 -2.67 -8.28
N LEU A 222 16.72 -1.70 -7.55
CA LEU A 222 15.32 -1.32 -7.64
C LEU A 222 14.97 -0.76 -9.03
N GLU A 223 15.84 0.08 -9.61
CA GLU A 223 15.67 0.64 -10.95
C GLU A 223 15.60 -0.45 -12.03
N LYS A 224 16.44 -1.49 -11.92
CA LYS A 224 16.39 -2.66 -12.80
C LYS A 224 15.05 -3.38 -12.72
N LYS A 225 14.52 -3.60 -11.51
CA LYS A 225 13.22 -4.26 -11.29
C LYS A 225 12.03 -3.42 -11.76
N LEU A 226 12.13 -2.10 -11.67
CA LEU A 226 11.08 -1.17 -12.12
C LEU A 226 11.05 -0.95 -13.64
N ARG A 227 12.08 -1.39 -14.38
CA ARG A 227 12.14 -1.21 -15.83
C ARG A 227 10.87 -1.75 -16.52
N GLY A 228 10.15 -0.85 -17.20
CA GLY A 228 8.91 -1.17 -17.91
C GLY A 228 7.65 -1.29 -17.02
N VAL A 229 7.78 -1.18 -15.70
CA VAL A 229 6.63 -1.12 -14.78
C VAL A 229 5.86 0.18 -15.06
N LYS A 230 4.55 0.06 -15.29
CA LYS A 230 3.67 1.21 -15.59
C LYS A 230 3.01 1.83 -14.36
N ASP A 231 3.34 1.32 -13.17
CA ASP A 231 2.77 1.82 -11.92
C ASP A 231 3.44 3.15 -11.54
N ARG A 232 2.68 4.23 -11.67
CA ARG A 232 3.16 5.59 -11.39
C ARG A 232 3.42 5.83 -9.90
N ALA A 233 2.73 5.09 -9.01
CA ALA A 233 2.96 5.16 -7.58
C ALA A 233 4.39 4.73 -7.25
N LEU A 234 4.79 3.56 -7.74
CA LEU A 234 6.14 3.01 -7.52
C LEU A 234 7.22 3.92 -8.10
N TRP A 235 7.00 4.49 -9.29
CA TRP A 235 7.94 5.45 -9.86
C TRP A 235 8.02 6.75 -9.07
N PHE A 236 6.89 7.27 -8.57
CA PHE A 236 6.90 8.45 -7.72
C PHE A 236 7.72 8.20 -6.46
N LEU A 237 7.49 7.08 -5.77
CA LEU A 237 8.22 6.70 -4.56
C LEU A 237 9.71 6.53 -4.85
N PHE A 238 10.06 5.86 -5.95
CA PHE A 238 11.45 5.72 -6.38
C PHE A 238 12.13 7.08 -6.58
N TYR A 239 11.49 8.01 -7.29
CA TYR A 239 12.06 9.35 -7.51
C TYR A 239 12.09 10.19 -6.23
N TYR A 240 11.09 10.05 -5.36
CA TYR A 240 11.06 10.71 -4.06
C TYR A 240 12.25 10.27 -3.19
N GLU A 241 12.45 8.96 -3.02
CA GLU A 241 13.56 8.43 -2.23
C GLU A 241 14.92 8.84 -2.82
N LYS A 242 15.05 8.80 -4.15
CA LYS A 242 16.29 9.19 -4.84
C LYS A 242 16.56 10.69 -4.70
N ALA A 243 15.53 11.54 -4.82
CA ALA A 243 15.62 12.98 -4.58
C ALA A 243 16.04 13.28 -3.14
N SER A 244 15.37 12.69 -2.16
CA SER A 244 15.69 12.84 -0.73
C SER A 244 17.13 12.43 -0.43
N THR A 245 17.57 11.29 -0.96
CA THR A 245 18.95 10.82 -0.85
C THR A 245 19.94 11.81 -1.45
N CYS A 246 19.67 12.33 -2.66
CA CYS A 246 20.52 13.34 -3.29
C CYS A 246 20.60 14.62 -2.46
N CYS A 247 19.49 15.10 -1.89
CA CYS A 247 19.50 16.25 -0.98
C CYS A 247 20.38 16.01 0.26
N LEU A 248 20.27 14.83 0.88
CA LEU A 248 21.08 14.46 2.05
C LEU A 248 22.58 14.34 1.72
N LEU A 249 22.92 13.97 0.49
CA LEU A 249 24.30 13.93 -0.02
C LEU A 249 24.76 15.27 -0.62
N LEU A 250 23.95 16.34 -0.50
CA LEU A 250 24.20 17.67 -1.08
C LEU A 250 24.41 17.67 -2.61
N LYS A 251 23.87 16.67 -3.31
CA LYS A 251 23.88 16.53 -4.78
C LYS A 251 22.67 17.25 -5.39
N MET A 252 22.66 18.58 -5.29
CA MET A 252 21.47 19.40 -5.57
C MET A 252 21.02 19.34 -7.03
N THR A 253 21.96 19.29 -7.99
CA THR A 253 21.64 19.18 -9.42
C THR A 253 20.85 17.90 -9.72
N GLU A 254 21.30 16.76 -9.18
CA GLU A 254 20.62 15.48 -9.30
C GLU A 254 19.30 15.47 -8.54
N ALA A 255 19.25 16.06 -7.34
CA ALA A 255 18.02 16.18 -6.57
C ALA A 255 16.93 16.90 -7.37
N LEU A 256 17.24 18.07 -7.95
CA LEU A 256 16.30 18.85 -8.78
C LEU A 256 15.77 18.05 -9.98
N LYS A 257 16.63 17.24 -10.62
CA LYS A 257 16.21 16.34 -11.71
C LYS A 257 15.13 15.35 -11.25
N TYR A 258 15.29 14.73 -10.08
CA TYR A 258 14.31 13.77 -9.57
C TYR A 258 13.06 14.45 -8.99
N ILE A 259 13.19 15.60 -8.35
CA ILE A 259 12.06 16.42 -7.89
C ILE A 259 11.15 16.81 -9.06
N LYS A 260 11.74 17.20 -10.20
CA LYS A 260 10.98 17.47 -11.43
C LYS A 260 10.15 16.25 -11.88
N LYS A 261 10.74 15.05 -11.86
CA LYS A 261 10.02 13.80 -12.18
C LYS A 261 8.88 13.50 -11.19
N CYS A 262 9.09 13.74 -9.89
CA CYS A 262 8.00 13.64 -8.90
C CYS A 262 6.85 14.58 -9.25
N ARG A 263 7.15 15.84 -9.60
CA ARG A 263 6.14 16.84 -9.98
C ARG A 263 5.31 16.41 -11.19
N GLU A 264 5.94 15.84 -12.21
CA GLU A 264 5.27 15.33 -13.43
C GLU A 264 4.26 14.22 -13.10
N LEU A 265 4.60 13.34 -12.15
CA LEU A 265 3.73 12.25 -11.73
C LEU A 265 2.62 12.69 -10.77
N LEU A 266 2.89 13.71 -9.95
CA LEU A 266 2.04 14.18 -8.85
C LEU A 266 0.59 14.44 -9.27
N TYR A 267 0.37 15.09 -10.41
CA TYR A 267 -0.98 15.44 -10.88
C TYR A 267 -1.82 14.23 -11.27
N SER A 268 -1.19 13.08 -11.54
CA SER A 268 -1.89 11.84 -11.85
C SER A 268 -2.16 10.96 -10.63
N LEU A 269 -1.70 11.38 -9.46
CA LEU A 269 -1.77 10.66 -8.20
C LEU A 269 -2.70 11.43 -7.24
N PRO A 270 -3.96 10.99 -7.06
CA PRO A 270 -5.00 11.80 -6.44
C PRO A 270 -5.01 11.76 -4.90
N TYR A 271 -3.92 11.34 -4.26
CA TYR A 271 -3.93 11.04 -2.82
C TYR A 271 -3.13 12.07 -2.01
N PRO A 272 -3.63 12.47 -0.81
CA PRO A 272 -3.01 13.48 0.04
C PRO A 272 -1.53 13.25 0.32
N TYR A 273 -1.15 11.99 0.57
CA TYR A 273 0.20 11.65 0.96
C TYR A 273 1.26 11.94 -0.12
N TYR A 274 0.88 11.95 -1.41
CA TYR A 274 1.84 12.33 -2.46
C TYR A 274 2.12 13.83 -2.45
N TRP A 275 1.12 14.65 -2.12
CA TRP A 275 1.32 16.08 -1.93
C TRP A 275 2.17 16.33 -0.69
N GLU A 276 1.96 15.56 0.38
CA GLU A 276 2.82 15.60 1.56
C GLU A 276 4.28 15.29 1.21
N TYR A 277 4.56 14.17 0.53
CA TYR A 277 5.93 13.83 0.11
C TYR A 277 6.55 14.86 -0.81
N TYR A 278 5.76 15.44 -1.73
CA TYR A 278 6.27 16.52 -2.56
C TYR A 278 6.57 17.78 -1.74
N GLY A 279 5.76 18.09 -0.71
CA GLY A 279 6.04 19.13 0.26
C GLY A 279 7.35 18.88 1.02
N ASP A 280 7.60 17.64 1.44
CA ASP A 280 8.85 17.24 2.11
C ASP A 280 10.07 17.52 1.22
N LEU A 281 9.99 17.17 -0.08
CA LEU A 281 11.06 17.50 -1.03
C LEU A 281 11.32 19.01 -1.16
N LEU A 282 10.27 19.82 -1.17
CA LEU A 282 10.40 21.27 -1.24
C LEU A 282 11.02 21.84 0.04
N THR A 283 10.76 21.24 1.22
CA THR A 283 11.44 21.67 2.45
C THR A 283 12.93 21.40 2.42
N TYR A 284 13.40 20.31 1.80
CA TYR A 284 14.83 20.08 1.58
C TYR A 284 15.49 21.14 0.69
N LEU A 285 14.72 21.80 -0.18
CA LEU A 285 15.19 22.90 -1.01
C LEU A 285 15.07 24.28 -0.35
N GLY A 286 14.55 24.37 0.89
CA GLY A 286 14.24 25.64 1.54
C GLY A 286 13.02 26.37 0.96
N GLU A 287 12.22 25.72 0.12
CA GLU A 287 11.06 26.29 -0.58
C GLU A 287 9.80 26.24 0.30
N TYR A 288 9.90 26.76 1.53
CA TYR A 288 8.90 26.60 2.60
C TYR A 288 7.50 27.09 2.23
N LYS A 289 7.39 28.23 1.53
CA LYS A 289 6.10 28.77 1.06
C LYS A 289 5.39 27.82 0.09
N LYS A 290 6.15 27.21 -0.83
CA LYS A 290 5.62 26.21 -1.77
C LYS A 290 5.28 24.90 -1.05
N ALA A 291 6.13 24.46 -0.11
CA ALA A 291 5.86 23.28 0.71
C ALA A 291 4.54 23.43 1.50
N LEU A 292 4.32 24.59 2.12
CA LEU A 292 3.10 24.93 2.86
C LEU A 292 1.83 24.78 2.01
N PHE A 293 1.87 25.19 0.73
CA PHE A 293 0.75 25.00 -0.19
C PHE A 293 0.39 23.50 -0.32
N PHE A 294 1.38 22.64 -0.53
CA PHE A 294 1.13 21.20 -0.67
C PHE A 294 0.72 20.54 0.64
N TYR A 295 1.29 20.92 1.78
CA TYR A 295 0.87 20.41 3.08
C TYR A 295 -0.58 20.78 3.40
N LYS A 296 -1.00 22.02 3.14
CA LYS A 296 -2.40 22.43 3.30
C LYS A 296 -3.33 21.64 2.39
N LYS A 297 -2.95 21.48 1.12
CA LYS A 297 -3.71 20.68 0.17
C LYS A 297 -3.87 19.22 0.62
N ALA A 298 -2.82 18.62 1.17
CA ALA A 298 -2.87 17.29 1.79
C ALA A 298 -3.81 17.28 3.00
N TYR A 299 -3.66 18.25 3.91
CA TYR A 299 -4.46 18.38 5.12
C TYR A 299 -5.97 18.50 4.82
N GLU A 300 -6.36 19.29 3.82
CA GLU A 300 -7.76 19.48 3.42
C GLU A 300 -8.45 18.23 2.85
N LYS A 301 -7.67 17.28 2.33
CA LYS A 301 -8.19 16.05 1.70
C LYS A 301 -8.01 14.81 2.57
N GLU A 302 -7.27 14.93 3.68
CA GLU A 302 -7.08 13.84 4.62
C GLU A 302 -8.25 13.75 5.60
N THR A 303 -8.56 12.52 6.02
CA THR A 303 -9.64 12.20 6.96
C THR A 303 -9.16 11.40 8.16
N ASP A 304 -7.96 10.82 8.11
CA ASP A 304 -7.38 10.07 9.22
C ASP A 304 -6.84 11.04 10.30
N PRO A 305 -7.34 10.99 11.56
CA PRO A 305 -6.94 11.92 12.61
C PRO A 305 -5.44 11.91 12.93
N GLN A 306 -4.78 10.75 12.81
CA GLN A 306 -3.34 10.65 13.05
C GLN A 306 -2.57 11.33 11.94
N ILE A 307 -2.95 11.10 10.67
CA ILE A 307 -2.29 11.76 9.53
C ILE A 307 -2.55 13.27 9.56
N LEU A 308 -3.77 13.71 9.90
CA LEU A 308 -4.10 15.12 10.08
C LEU A 308 -3.23 15.79 11.14
N SER A 309 -3.03 15.13 12.28
CA SER A 309 -2.16 15.64 13.35
C SER A 309 -0.70 15.77 12.88
N ARG A 310 -0.22 14.82 12.06
CA ARG A 310 1.14 14.86 11.48
C ARG A 310 1.30 16.01 10.49
N LEU A 311 0.31 16.17 9.59
CA LEU A 311 0.28 17.27 8.64
C LEU A 311 0.18 18.62 9.35
N ALA A 312 -0.60 18.72 10.43
CA ALA A 312 -0.67 19.91 11.26
C ALA A 312 0.69 20.30 11.84
N LEU A 313 1.44 19.32 12.34
CA LEU A 313 2.80 19.55 12.82
C LEU A 313 3.71 20.07 11.70
N LYS A 314 3.70 19.44 10.52
CA LYS A 314 4.50 19.89 9.35
C LYS A 314 4.13 21.31 8.89
N ILE A 315 2.84 21.63 8.85
CA ILE A 315 2.34 22.98 8.52
C ILE A 315 2.85 24.00 9.55
N ALA A 316 2.80 23.65 10.84
CA ALA A 316 3.28 24.50 11.91
C ALA A 316 4.80 24.71 11.83
N SER A 317 5.59 23.63 11.82
CA SER A 317 7.06 23.70 11.88
C SER A 317 7.66 24.24 10.60
N TYR A 318 7.39 23.59 9.46
CA TYR A 318 8.06 23.86 8.19
C TYR A 318 7.38 24.96 7.37
N GLY A 319 6.10 25.22 7.65
CA GLY A 319 5.35 26.30 7.02
C GLY A 319 5.46 27.59 7.82
N TYR A 320 4.70 27.67 8.91
CA TYR A 320 4.53 28.92 9.66
C TYR A 320 5.73 29.27 10.53
N GLY A 321 6.39 28.29 11.16
CA GLY A 321 7.56 28.51 12.01
C GLY A 321 8.74 29.07 11.22
N MET A 322 9.06 28.47 10.07
CA MET A 322 10.13 28.94 9.19
C MET A 322 9.82 30.29 8.51
N ASP A 323 8.54 30.64 8.34
CA ASP A 323 8.09 31.94 7.78
C ASP A 323 7.91 33.03 8.86
N GLY A 324 8.13 32.70 10.15
CA GLY A 324 8.00 33.62 11.28
C GLY A 324 6.57 33.93 11.75
N ASP A 325 5.55 33.27 11.20
CA ASP A 325 4.15 33.44 11.60
C ASP A 325 3.81 32.59 12.83
N TYR A 326 4.34 32.99 13.98
CA TYR A 326 4.23 32.23 15.22
C TYR A 326 2.80 32.09 15.74
N ILE A 327 1.91 33.04 15.40
CA ILE A 327 0.48 32.98 15.76
C ILE A 327 -0.19 31.81 15.03
N LYS A 328 -0.01 31.71 13.71
CA LYS A 328 -0.56 30.56 12.94
C LYS A 328 0.16 29.26 13.28
N CYS A 329 1.45 29.31 13.58
CA CYS A 329 2.21 28.16 14.07
C CYS A 329 1.58 27.59 15.35
N LYS A 330 1.38 28.42 16.38
CA LYS A 330 0.73 28.02 17.66
C LYS A 330 -0.66 27.41 17.41
N LYS A 331 -1.47 28.04 16.56
CA LYS A 331 -2.82 27.53 16.19
C LYS A 331 -2.78 26.16 15.49
N MET A 332 -1.73 25.85 14.74
CA MET A 332 -1.60 24.54 14.09
C MET A 332 -1.02 23.48 15.02
N LEU A 333 -0.12 23.86 15.94
CA LEU A 333 0.41 22.94 16.95
C LEU A 333 -0.67 22.40 17.90
N THR A 334 -1.72 23.19 18.20
CA THR A 334 -2.87 22.71 18.97
C THR A 334 -3.71 21.67 18.22
N LYS A 335 -3.57 21.56 16.90
CA LYS A 335 -4.21 20.50 16.10
C LYS A 335 -3.35 19.24 15.98
N ALA A 336 -2.09 19.29 16.40
CA ALA A 336 -1.16 18.15 16.36
C ALA A 336 -1.11 17.34 17.67
N VAL A 337 -2.02 17.60 18.61
CA VAL A 337 -1.99 17.09 20.00
C VAL A 337 -1.92 15.57 20.09
N HIS A 338 -2.51 14.83 19.15
CA HIS A 338 -2.49 13.36 19.14
C HIS A 338 -1.10 12.74 18.93
N ILE A 339 -0.09 13.52 18.54
CA ILE A 339 1.27 13.04 18.24
C ILE A 339 2.29 13.54 19.27
N LYS A 340 1.89 14.38 20.23
CA LYS A 340 2.77 15.01 21.22
C LYS A 340 3.65 14.04 22.02
N SER A 341 3.27 12.77 22.12
CA SER A 341 4.01 11.70 22.83
C SER A 341 4.52 10.57 21.92
N SER A 342 4.41 10.72 20.60
CA SER A 342 4.83 9.68 19.66
C SER A 342 6.32 9.76 19.37
N LEU A 343 7.08 8.79 19.90
CA LEU A 343 8.51 8.57 19.62
C LEU A 343 8.84 8.53 18.12
N ILE A 344 7.90 8.07 17.29
CA ILE A 344 8.09 7.89 15.83
C ILE A 344 8.31 9.23 15.11
N PHE A 345 7.77 10.33 15.64
CA PHE A 345 7.88 11.65 14.99
C PHE A 345 8.89 12.58 15.66
N GLY A 346 9.56 12.14 16.72
CA GLY A 346 10.55 12.95 17.45
C GLY A 346 9.99 14.27 17.99
N ALA A 347 8.67 14.40 18.09
CA ALA A 347 7.98 15.66 18.31
C ALA A 347 7.72 15.92 19.79
N ASN A 348 8.77 16.27 20.55
CA ASN A 348 8.60 16.88 21.85
C ASN A 348 8.46 18.40 21.65
N TYR A 349 7.24 18.93 21.75
CA TYR A 349 7.00 20.37 21.72
C TYR A 349 6.08 20.81 22.86
N ILE A 350 6.37 21.98 23.42
CA ILE A 350 5.55 22.62 24.46
C ILE A 350 4.83 23.78 23.79
N VAL A 351 3.49 23.73 23.81
CA VAL A 351 2.67 24.90 23.50
C VAL A 351 2.53 25.68 24.81
N LEU A 352 3.33 26.72 24.98
CA LEU A 352 3.22 27.68 26.08
C LEU A 352 2.00 28.59 25.87
#